data_AF-A0A091LA12-F1
#
_entry.id   AF-A0A091LA12-F1
#
_cell.length_a   1.000
_cell.length_b   1.000
_cell.length_c   1.000
_cell.angle_alpha   90.00
_cell.angle_beta   90.00
_cell.angle_gamma   90.00
#
_symmetry.space_group_name_H-M   'P 1'
#
loop_
_entity.id
_entity.type
_entity.pdbx_description
1 polymer ?
#
loop_
_entity_poly.entity_id
_entity_poly.type
_entity_poly.pdbx_seq_one_letter_code
_entity_poly.pdbx_strand_id
1 'polypeptide(L)'
;LWNTDPLTNVQYQINSEAALKWHQARKSCQQQKAELLSITELHEQTYLTGLTGRLSSALWFGLNSLNFNSGWQWVGGAPFRYLNWVPG
;
A
#
# COMPACT_ATOMS: atom_id res chain seq x y z
N LEU A 1 -8.21 -4.68 -12.01
CA LEU A 1 -9.34 -5.29 -11.26
C LEU A 1 -9.16 -5.00 -9.78
N TRP A 2 -10.25 -4.78 -9.05
CA TRP A 2 -10.22 -4.60 -7.59
C TRP A 2 -10.45 -5.94 -6.89
N ASN A 3 -9.69 -6.22 -5.85
CA ASN A 3 -9.83 -7.37 -4.97
C ASN A 3 -10.47 -6.90 -3.67
N THR A 4 -11.61 -7.46 -3.30
CA THR A 4 -12.29 -7.13 -2.05
C THR A 4 -11.91 -8.16 -0.99
N ASP A 5 -11.42 -7.69 0.16
CA ASP A 5 -11.27 -8.54 1.32
C ASP A 5 -12.66 -8.86 1.92
N PRO A 6 -13.10 -10.12 1.93
CA PRO A 6 -14.43 -10.48 2.43
C PRO A 6 -14.60 -10.24 3.94
N LEU A 7 -13.49 -10.13 4.71
CA LEU A 7 -13.57 -9.88 6.15
C LEU A 7 -13.82 -8.40 6.47
N THR A 8 -13.12 -7.51 5.77
CA THR A 8 -13.11 -6.06 6.08
C THR A 8 -13.93 -5.24 5.08
N ASN A 9 -14.31 -5.82 3.93
CA ASN A 9 -14.89 -5.14 2.77
C ASN A 9 -13.98 -4.05 2.16
N VAL A 10 -12.71 -3.99 2.54
CA VAL A 10 -11.72 -3.09 1.92
C VAL A 10 -11.36 -3.61 0.54
N GLN A 11 -11.20 -2.68 -0.40
CA GLN A 11 -10.87 -2.99 -1.79
C GLN A 11 -9.42 -2.60 -2.11
N TYR A 12 -8.72 -3.49 -2.81
CA TYR A 12 -7.31 -3.34 -3.18
C TYR A 12 -7.12 -3.50 -4.69
N GLN A 13 -6.34 -2.61 -5.31
CA GLN A 13 -5.96 -2.70 -6.72
C GLN A 13 -4.45 -2.95 -6.84
N ILE A 14 -4.08 -3.98 -7.59
CA ILE A 14 -2.69 -4.34 -7.85
C ILE A 14 -2.36 -4.01 -9.30
N ASN A 15 -1.43 -3.08 -9.50
CA ASN A 15 -1.00 -2.60 -10.81
C ASN A 15 0.44 -3.07 -11.09
N SER A 16 0.65 -4.37 -11.27
CA SER A 16 1.98 -4.98 -11.39
C SER A 16 2.72 -4.70 -12.70
N GLU A 17 2.01 -4.27 -13.73
CA GLU A 17 2.58 -3.93 -15.05
C GLU A 17 2.89 -2.42 -15.19
N ALA A 18 2.47 -1.60 -14.22
CA ALA A 18 2.64 -0.16 -14.27
C ALA A 18 4.03 0.27 -13.80
N ALA A 19 4.77 0.99 -14.64
CA ALA A 19 6.08 1.56 -14.31
C ALA A 19 5.95 3.06 -13.98
N LEU A 20 5.50 3.37 -12.76
CA LEU A 20 5.29 4.75 -12.29
C LEU A 20 6.27 5.12 -11.17
N LYS A 21 6.64 6.41 -11.06
CA LYS A 21 7.28 6.94 -9.85
C LYS A 21 6.26 6.98 -8.71
N TRP A 22 6.72 6.97 -7.46
CA TRP A 22 5.85 6.96 -6.27
C TRP A 22 4.77 8.05 -6.29
N HIS A 23 5.14 9.30 -6.60
CA HIS A 23 4.18 10.40 -6.70
C HIS A 23 3.14 10.22 -7.82
N GLN A 24 3.53 9.60 -8.93
CA GLN A 24 2.62 9.31 -10.05
C GLN A 24 1.66 8.16 -9.69
N ALA A 25 2.16 7.11 -9.02
CA ALA A 25 1.35 6.02 -8.51
C ALA A 25 0.31 6.54 -7.50
N ARG A 26 0.72 7.42 -6.58
CA ARG A 26 -0.19 8.10 -5.64
C ARG A 26 -1.30 8.87 -6.36
N LYS A 27 -0.92 9.70 -7.34
CA LYS A 27 -1.89 10.46 -8.13
C LYS A 27 -2.88 9.55 -8.87
N SER A 28 -2.42 8.40 -9.38
CA SER A 28 -3.27 7.40 -10.03
C SER A 28 -4.29 6.77 -9.07
N CYS A 29 -3.91 6.47 -7.82
CA CYS A 29 -4.86 6.01 -6.80
C CYS A 29 -5.89 7.09 -6.46
N GLN A 30 -5.45 8.34 -6.28
CA GLN A 30 -6.33 9.47 -5.96
C GLN A 30 -7.36 9.77 -7.05
N GLN A 31 -6.99 9.63 -8.32
CA GLN A 31 -7.91 9.76 -9.46
C GLN A 31 -9.04 8.71 -9.44
N GLN A 32 -8.82 7.58 -8.77
CA GLN A 32 -9.81 6.52 -8.58
C GLN A 32 -10.56 6.64 -7.25
N LYS A 33 -10.47 7.79 -6.56
CA LYS A 33 -11.02 8.02 -5.21
C LYS A 33 -10.46 7.04 -4.16
N ALA A 34 -9.22 6.62 -4.33
CA ALA A 34 -8.46 5.78 -3.40
C ALA A 34 -7.15 6.46 -2.99
N GLU A 35 -6.31 5.78 -2.23
CA GLU A 35 -4.97 6.24 -1.86
C GLU A 35 -3.98 5.07 -1.99
N LEU A 36 -2.67 5.35 -2.05
CA LEU A 36 -1.68 4.28 -2.00
C LEU A 36 -1.85 3.45 -0.71
N LEU A 37 -1.64 2.14 -0.85
CA LEU A 37 -1.84 1.14 0.19
C LEU A 37 -1.22 1.55 1.52
N SER A 38 -2.02 1.56 2.58
CA SER A 38 -1.57 1.50 3.97
C SER A 38 -1.70 0.09 4.51
N ILE A 39 -0.77 -0.34 5.36
CA ILE A 39 -0.89 -1.61 6.09
C ILE A 39 -0.90 -1.30 7.58
N THR A 40 -2.03 -1.56 8.24
CA THR A 40 -2.24 -1.16 9.65
C THR A 40 -2.48 -2.33 10.60
N GLU A 41 -2.68 -3.53 10.05
CA GLU A 41 -2.99 -4.76 10.80
C GLU A 41 -2.28 -5.97 10.21
N LEU A 42 -2.05 -7.00 11.05
CA LEU A 42 -1.46 -8.26 10.60
C LEU A 42 -2.33 -8.98 9.55
N HIS A 43 -3.66 -8.97 9.73
CA HIS A 43 -4.60 -9.56 8.77
C HIS A 43 -4.46 -8.94 7.38
N GLU A 44 -4.36 -7.61 7.31
CA GLU A 44 -4.17 -6.87 6.06
C GLU A 44 -2.87 -7.29 5.36
N GLN A 45 -1.76 -7.40 6.09
CA GLN A 45 -0.51 -7.93 5.56
C GLN A 45 -0.68 -9.34 4.99
N THR A 46 -1.31 -10.26 5.74
CA THR A 46 -1.51 -11.64 5.31
C THR A 46 -2.36 -11.72 4.04
N TYR A 47 -3.46 -10.97 3.98
CA TYR A 47 -4.32 -10.92 2.80
C TYR A 47 -3.56 -10.43 1.56
N LEU A 48 -2.80 -9.34 1.70
CA LEU A 48 -2.00 -8.76 0.61
C LEU A 48 -0.86 -9.68 0.16
N THR A 49 -0.23 -10.41 1.08
CA THR A 49 0.77 -11.43 0.74
C THR A 49 0.14 -12.54 -0.10
N GLY A 50 -1.11 -12.96 0.18
CA GLY A 50 -1.83 -13.93 -0.64
C GLY A 50 -2.08 -13.43 -2.07
N LEU A 51 -2.40 -12.14 -2.24
CA LEU A 51 -2.64 -11.55 -3.56
C LEU A 51 -1.35 -11.29 -4.35
N THR A 52 -0.26 -10.94 -3.66
CA THR A 52 1.00 -10.51 -4.30
C THR A 52 2.09 -11.58 -4.33
N GLY A 53 1.92 -12.72 -3.64
CA GLY A 53 2.97 -13.71 -3.45
C GLY A 53 3.49 -14.41 -4.73
N ARG A 54 2.80 -14.27 -5.87
CA ARG A 54 3.25 -14.78 -7.18
C ARG A 54 3.89 -13.70 -8.05
N LEU A 55 3.89 -12.45 -7.61
CA LEU A 55 4.47 -11.34 -8.36
C LEU A 55 5.99 -11.33 -8.17
N SER A 56 6.70 -11.09 -9.26
CA SER A 56 8.15 -10.88 -9.25
C SER A 56 8.54 -9.39 -9.15
N SER A 57 7.59 -8.48 -9.40
CA SER A 57 7.82 -7.03 -9.40
C SER A 57 7.58 -6.41 -8.03
N ALA A 58 8.44 -5.45 -7.66
CA ALA A 58 8.19 -4.58 -6.51
C ALA A 58 7.06 -3.59 -6.80
N LEU A 59 6.26 -3.29 -5.78
CA LEU A 59 5.10 -2.39 -5.88
C LEU A 59 5.28 -1.19 -4.95
N TRP A 60 4.80 -0.02 -5.39
CA TRP A 60 4.69 1.13 -4.51
C TRP A 60 3.54 0.95 -3.51
N PHE A 61 3.79 1.40 -2.28
CA PHE A 61 2.82 1.50 -1.20
C PHE A 61 2.94 2.88 -0.53
N GLY A 62 2.03 3.19 0.39
CA GLY A 62 1.83 4.54 0.90
C GLY A 62 2.83 5.01 1.96
N LEU A 63 3.71 4.13 2.44
CA LEU A 63 4.65 4.47 3.51
C LEU A 63 5.74 5.38 2.98
N ASN A 64 6.03 6.46 3.70
CA ASN A 64 7.02 7.44 3.31
C ASN A 64 7.59 8.19 4.52
N SER A 65 8.72 8.87 4.31
CA SER A 65 9.34 9.78 5.27
C SER A 65 9.57 11.17 4.65
N LEU A 66 8.64 11.62 3.80
CA LEU A 66 8.77 12.89 3.06
C LEU A 66 8.64 14.12 3.95
N ASN A 67 8.01 13.98 5.12
CA ASN A 67 7.96 15.04 6.13
C ASN A 67 9.15 14.88 7.08
N PHE A 68 10.11 15.80 6.97
CA PHE A 68 11.32 15.83 7.78
C PHE A 68 11.05 15.94 9.30
N ASN A 69 9.86 16.40 9.71
CA ASN A 69 9.52 16.63 11.10
C ASN A 69 8.75 15.48 11.78
N SER A 70 8.31 14.45 11.04
CA SER A 70 7.37 13.44 11.57
C SER A 70 7.76 11.98 11.33
N GLY A 71 8.92 11.71 10.73
CA GLY A 71 9.38 10.34 10.48
C GLY A 71 8.50 9.57 9.48
N TRP A 72 8.38 8.26 9.70
CA TRP A 72 7.59 7.36 8.84
C TRP A 72 6.09 7.57 9.03
N GLN A 73 5.37 7.67 7.90
CA GLN A 73 3.93 7.91 7.88
C GLN A 73 3.28 7.30 6.63
N TRP A 74 2.00 6.93 6.76
CA TRP A 74 1.17 6.55 5.63
C TRP A 74 0.57 7.79 4.96
N VAL A 75 0.54 7.81 3.63
CA VAL A 75 -0.40 8.71 2.95
C VAL A 75 -1.85 8.31 3.28
N GLY A 76 -2.77 9.27 3.22
CA GLY A 76 -4.17 9.03 3.61
C GLY A 76 -4.44 9.08 5.12
N GLY A 77 -3.41 9.26 5.96
CA GLY A 77 -3.58 9.50 7.40
C GLY A 77 -3.80 8.24 8.25
N ALA A 78 -3.64 7.05 7.67
CA ALA A 78 -3.69 5.80 8.43
C ALA A 78 -2.59 5.77 9.51
N PRO A 79 -2.86 5.20 10.70
CA PRO A 79 -1.87 5.15 11.78
C PRO A 79 -0.68 4.26 11.42
N PHE A 80 0.54 4.76 11.60
CA PHE A 80 1.77 3.97 11.45
C PHE A 80 2.02 3.14 12.72
N ARG A 81 1.31 2.01 12.85
CA ARG A 81 1.33 1.14 14.05
C ARG A 81 1.69 -0.33 13.79
N TYR A 82 1.71 -0.75 12.53
CA TYR A 82 2.12 -2.07 12.11
C TYR A 82 3.41 -1.97 11.30
N LEU A 83 4.40 -2.81 11.62
CA LEU A 83 5.73 -2.77 11.03
C LEU A 83 6.07 -4.16 10.49
N ASN A 84 6.54 -4.21 9.25
CA ASN A 84 6.98 -5.44 8.58
C ASN A 84 8.17 -5.13 7.64
N TRP A 85 9.23 -4.56 8.23
CA TRP A 85 10.45 -4.23 7.50
C TRP A 85 11.25 -5.50 7.20
N VAL A 86 11.87 -5.57 6.02
CA VAL A 86 12.90 -6.57 5.73
C VAL A 86 14.13 -6.32 6.61
N PRO A 87 14.93 -7.36 6.91
CA PRO A 87 16.26 -7.16 7.51
C PRO A 87 17.09 -6.17 6.68
N GLY A 88 17.84 -5.32 7.38
CA GLY A 88 18.72 -4.30 6.80
C GLY A 88 20.08 -4.82 6.38
#